data_AF-A0A430G3P5-F1
#
_entry.id   AF-A0A430G3P5-F1
#
_cell.length_a   1.000
_cell.length_b   1.000
_cell.length_c   1.000
_cell.angle_alpha   90.00
_cell.angle_beta   90.00
_cell.angle_gamma   90.00
#
_symmetry.space_group_name_H-M   'P 1'
#
loop_
_entity.id
_entity.type
_entity.pdbx_description
1 polymer ?
#
loop_
_entity_poly.entity_id
_entity_poly.type
_entity_poly.pdbx_seq_one_letter_code
_entity_poly.pdbx_strand_id
1 'polypeptide(L)'
;MKQETRRVLAARVASIAAGFAAMLGGANAQSIAPSAAPVEWVRYAEASTHTVSGWLQEDGEKPARLRAYFNQRRAVDGAPAEIEISLWLKPDGSVERLRFAPLADAQANADLHDALIGRNLGSPPKAMLLPMRIAVKIEPGVEPGATAE
;
A
#
# COMPACT_ATOMS: atom_id res chain seq x y z
N MET A 1 2.82 -65.57 -53.48
CA MET A 1 1.52 -65.56 -52.78
C MET A 1 1.51 -64.33 -51.89
N LYS A 2 0.88 -63.22 -52.31
CA LYS A 2 -0.52 -62.81 -52.06
C LYS A 2 -0.77 -62.29 -50.63
N GLN A 3 -1.38 -61.08 -50.55
CA GLN A 3 -1.98 -60.38 -49.40
C GLN A 3 -0.96 -59.59 -48.55
N GLU A 4 -0.76 -58.27 -48.65
CA GLU A 4 -1.71 -57.14 -48.46
C GLU A 4 -2.71 -57.37 -47.32
N THR A 5 -2.65 -56.57 -46.23
CA THR A 5 -3.84 -56.03 -45.55
C THR A 5 -3.46 -55.07 -44.38
N ARG A 6 -3.67 -53.78 -44.68
CA ARG A 6 -4.41 -52.75 -43.90
C ARG A 6 -3.87 -52.21 -42.56
N ARG A 7 -3.44 -50.95 -42.69
CA ARG A 7 -3.95 -49.72 -42.03
C ARG A 7 -3.98 -49.63 -40.50
N VAL A 8 -3.11 -48.72 -40.04
CA VAL A 8 -3.35 -47.55 -39.17
C VAL A 8 -4.15 -47.78 -37.89
N LEU A 9 -3.49 -47.59 -36.74
CA LEU A 9 -4.07 -46.75 -35.69
C LEU A 9 -2.96 -45.97 -34.96
N ALA A 10 -3.26 -44.70 -34.73
CA ALA A 10 -2.38 -43.69 -34.19
C ALA A 10 -2.17 -43.86 -32.67
N ALA A 11 -0.98 -43.52 -32.19
CA ALA A 11 -0.78 -43.06 -30.83
C ALA A 11 0.32 -41.98 -30.83
N ARG A 12 -0.10 -40.72 -30.91
CA ARG A 12 0.75 -39.56 -30.63
C ARG A 12 0.83 -39.41 -29.11
N VAL A 13 1.82 -40.06 -28.50
CA VAL A 13 2.22 -39.75 -27.12
C VAL A 13 3.24 -38.62 -27.20
N ALA A 14 2.76 -37.39 -27.05
CA ALA A 14 3.64 -36.24 -26.85
C ALA A 14 3.87 -36.08 -25.34
N SER A 15 5.02 -36.56 -24.90
CA SER A 15 5.55 -36.37 -23.56
C SER A 15 5.85 -34.88 -23.34
N ILE A 16 5.13 -34.23 -22.42
CA ILE A 16 5.54 -32.92 -21.90
C ILE A 16 6.25 -33.17 -20.58
N ALA A 17 7.58 -33.10 -20.64
CA ALA A 17 8.46 -33.06 -19.50
C ALA A 17 8.42 -31.67 -18.83
N ALA A 18 8.52 -31.69 -17.50
CA ALA A 18 9.07 -30.65 -16.62
C ALA A 18 8.52 -29.22 -16.73
N GLY A 19 7.69 -28.86 -15.75
CA GLY A 19 7.37 -27.48 -15.40
C GLY A 19 7.14 -27.34 -13.90
N PHE A 20 8.16 -27.65 -13.10
CA PHE A 20 8.18 -27.38 -11.65
C PHE A 20 8.46 -25.88 -11.46
N ALA A 21 7.48 -25.03 -11.74
CA ALA A 21 7.58 -23.58 -11.55
C ALA A 21 6.33 -23.07 -10.83
N ALA A 22 6.58 -22.26 -9.79
CA ALA A 22 5.62 -21.54 -8.97
C ALA A 22 4.96 -22.29 -7.79
N MET A 23 5.77 -22.88 -6.92
CA MET A 23 5.50 -22.87 -5.47
C MET A 23 6.07 -21.57 -4.86
N LEU A 24 5.59 -20.43 -5.35
CA LEU A 24 5.68 -19.17 -4.62
C LEU A 24 4.23 -18.74 -4.43
N GLY A 25 3.67 -19.19 -3.31
CA GLY A 25 2.34 -18.79 -2.87
C GLY A 25 2.29 -17.28 -2.74
N GLY A 26 1.85 -16.61 -3.81
CA GLY A 26 1.11 -15.38 -3.68
C GLY A 26 -0.13 -15.74 -2.89
N ALA A 27 -0.07 -15.56 -1.57
CA ALA A 27 -1.28 -15.40 -0.78
C ALA A 27 -2.05 -14.29 -1.50
N ASN A 28 -3.17 -14.67 -2.14
CA ASN A 28 -4.10 -13.69 -2.68
C ASN A 28 -4.59 -12.91 -1.46
N ALA A 29 -3.94 -11.78 -1.17
CA ALA A 29 -4.32 -10.91 -0.08
C ALA A 29 -5.76 -10.47 -0.37
N GLN A 30 -6.72 -11.08 0.32
CA GLN A 30 -8.14 -10.74 0.16
C GLN A 30 -8.33 -9.32 0.68
N SER A 31 -8.47 -8.39 -0.26
CA SER A 31 -8.87 -7.02 0.04
C SER A 31 -10.38 -7.00 0.28
N ILE A 32 -10.80 -6.44 1.40
CA ILE A 32 -12.22 -6.21 1.71
C ILE A 32 -12.48 -4.72 1.56
N ALA A 33 -13.51 -4.37 0.79
CA ALA A 33 -13.94 -2.98 0.67
C ALA A 33 -14.57 -2.50 1.99
N PRO A 34 -14.49 -1.19 2.33
CA PRO A 34 -15.07 -0.67 3.58
C PRO A 34 -16.55 -1.03 3.76
N SER A 35 -17.33 -1.05 2.69
CA SER A 35 -18.75 -1.40 2.69
C SER A 35 -19.05 -2.86 3.03
N ALA A 36 -18.05 -3.74 2.94
CA ALA A 36 -18.15 -5.17 3.25
C ALA A 36 -17.36 -5.54 4.52
N ALA A 37 -16.67 -4.58 5.14
CA ALA A 37 -15.91 -4.79 6.37
C ALA A 37 -16.82 -4.66 7.61
N PRO A 38 -16.50 -5.35 8.72
CA PRO A 38 -17.09 -5.06 10.01
C PRO A 38 -16.97 -3.57 10.37
N VAL A 39 -18.05 -2.99 10.92
CA VAL A 39 -18.10 -1.54 11.25
C VAL A 39 -16.96 -1.09 12.16
N GLU A 40 -16.53 -1.94 13.09
CA GLU A 40 -15.40 -1.64 13.99
C GLU A 40 -14.07 -1.51 13.25
N TRP A 41 -13.88 -2.25 12.15
CA TRP A 41 -12.69 -2.12 11.31
C TRP A 41 -12.70 -0.82 10.53
N VAL A 42 -13.87 -0.42 10.02
CA VAL A 42 -14.04 0.85 9.31
C VAL A 42 -13.77 2.02 10.25
N ARG A 43 -14.36 2.03 11.45
CA ARG A 43 -14.12 3.06 12.48
C ARG A 43 -12.64 3.14 12.86
N TYR A 44 -11.99 1.99 13.05
CA TYR A 44 -10.56 1.96 13.35
C TYR A 44 -9.71 2.51 12.19
N ALA A 45 -10.04 2.17 10.94
CA ALA A 45 -9.33 2.68 9.77
C ALA A 45 -9.53 4.19 9.58
N GLU A 46 -10.73 4.71 9.84
CA GLU A 46 -11.01 6.15 9.80
C GLU A 46 -10.23 6.90 10.89
N ALA A 47 -10.28 6.42 12.14
CA ALA A 47 -9.52 7.00 13.25
C ALA A 47 -8.01 6.95 12.99
N SER A 48 -7.53 5.85 12.41
CA SER A 48 -6.12 5.70 12.00
C SER A 48 -5.76 6.67 10.88
N THR A 49 -6.62 6.85 9.87
CA THR A 49 -6.41 7.80 8.78
C THR A 49 -6.29 9.23 9.31
N HIS A 50 -7.18 9.62 10.23
CA HIS A 50 -7.13 10.93 10.87
C HIS A 50 -5.83 11.12 11.67
N THR A 51 -5.44 10.10 12.44
CA THR A 51 -4.22 10.11 13.27
C THR A 51 -2.96 10.20 12.41
N VAL A 52 -2.84 9.37 11.38
CA VAL A 52 -1.71 9.40 10.43
C VAL A 52 -1.67 10.73 9.68
N SER A 53 -2.83 11.27 9.28
CA SER A 53 -2.86 12.60 8.65
C SER A 53 -2.31 13.66 9.61
N GLY A 54 -2.72 13.64 10.89
CA GLY A 54 -2.16 14.51 11.92
C GLY A 54 -0.65 14.39 12.05
N TRP A 55 -0.11 13.16 12.11
CA TRP A 55 1.33 12.90 12.18
C TRP A 55 2.14 13.49 11.02
N LEU A 56 1.56 13.52 9.82
CA LEU A 56 2.19 14.10 8.63
C LEU A 56 2.07 15.63 8.58
N GLN A 57 1.21 16.22 9.42
CA GLN A 57 1.05 17.67 9.57
C GLN A 57 1.71 18.24 10.84
N GLU A 58 2.13 17.38 11.78
CA GLU A 58 2.83 17.76 13.00
C GLU A 58 4.08 18.61 12.71
N ASP A 59 4.44 19.43 13.68
CA ASP A 59 5.71 20.15 13.64
C ASP A 59 6.89 19.17 13.76
N GLY A 60 7.88 19.37 12.90
CA GLY A 60 9.05 18.50 12.85
C GLY A 60 9.73 18.58 11.50
N GLU A 61 11.01 18.26 11.49
CA GLU A 61 11.84 18.41 10.30
C GLU A 61 11.38 17.50 9.14
N LYS A 62 11.07 16.22 9.45
CA LYS A 62 10.63 15.24 8.43
C LYS A 62 9.24 15.57 7.86
N PRO A 63 8.19 15.82 8.69
CA PRO A 63 6.90 16.29 8.16
C PRO A 63 6.99 17.61 7.39
N ALA A 64 7.84 18.56 7.83
CA ALA A 64 8.07 19.80 7.10
C ALA A 64 8.69 19.58 5.71
N ARG A 65 9.73 18.75 5.60
CA ARG A 65 10.33 18.39 4.30
C ARG A 65 9.35 17.67 3.39
N LEU A 66 8.54 16.75 3.94
CA LEU A 66 7.54 16.04 3.17
C LEU A 66 6.48 17.00 2.60
N ARG A 67 5.98 17.94 3.42
CA ARG A 67 5.06 18.99 2.96
C ARG A 67 5.69 19.87 1.88
N ALA A 68 6.95 20.26 2.03
CA ALA A 68 7.68 21.03 1.02
C ALA A 68 7.79 20.27 -0.32
N TYR A 69 8.10 18.96 -0.28
CA TYR A 69 8.12 18.12 -1.47
C TYR A 69 6.77 18.09 -2.19
N PHE A 70 5.67 17.87 -1.47
CA PHE A 70 4.34 17.85 -2.07
C PHE A 70 3.86 19.22 -2.56
N ASN A 71 4.29 20.31 -1.91
CA ASN A 71 4.03 21.66 -2.39
C ASN A 71 4.72 21.95 -3.72
N GLN A 72 6.00 21.60 -3.85
CA GLN A 72 6.74 21.74 -5.10
C GLN A 72 6.11 20.91 -6.22
N ARG A 73 5.72 19.67 -5.92
CA ARG A 73 5.06 18.80 -6.89
C ARG A 73 3.75 19.40 -7.40
N ARG A 74 2.90 19.91 -6.49
CA ARG A 74 1.63 20.55 -6.85
C ARG A 74 1.83 21.78 -7.74
N ALA A 75 2.90 22.55 -7.52
CA ALA A 75 3.23 23.68 -8.39
C ALA A 75 3.58 23.25 -9.84
N VAL A 76 4.02 22.00 -10.03
CA VAL A 76 4.38 21.44 -11.34
C VAL A 76 3.21 20.72 -12.01
N ASP A 77 2.48 19.88 -11.28
CA ASP A 77 1.45 19.00 -11.85
C ASP A 77 0.00 19.41 -11.53
N GLY A 78 -0.19 20.38 -10.63
CA GLY A 78 -1.51 20.89 -10.22
C GLY A 78 -2.36 19.88 -9.44
N ALA A 79 -1.83 18.70 -9.12
CA ALA A 79 -2.63 17.63 -8.53
C ALA A 79 -2.73 17.75 -6.99
N PRO A 80 -3.89 17.41 -6.40
CA PRO A 80 -3.98 17.24 -4.95
C PRO A 80 -2.99 16.16 -4.49
N ALA A 81 -2.31 16.41 -3.37
CA ALA A 81 -1.34 15.48 -2.83
C ALA A 81 -2.04 14.46 -1.93
N GLU A 82 -2.46 13.34 -2.52
CA GLU A 82 -2.98 12.18 -1.78
C GLU A 82 -2.02 11.00 -1.96
N ILE A 83 -1.75 10.29 -0.86
CA ILE A 83 -0.86 9.13 -0.84
C ILE A 83 -1.63 7.95 -0.26
N GLU A 84 -1.64 6.84 -1.00
CA GLU A 84 -2.11 5.57 -0.45
C GLU A 84 -0.98 4.88 0.32
N ILE A 85 -1.28 4.50 1.57
CA ILE A 85 -0.35 3.85 2.50
C ILE A 85 -0.97 2.55 2.98
N SER A 86 -0.23 1.45 2.82
CA SER A 86 -0.51 0.14 3.42
C SER A 86 0.27 0.01 4.71
N LEU A 87 -0.41 -0.24 5.82
CA LEU A 87 0.16 -0.34 7.17
C LEU A 87 0.03 -1.76 7.70
N TRP A 88 1.13 -2.32 8.21
CA TRP A 88 1.12 -3.51 9.06
C TRP A 88 1.35 -3.06 10.50
N LEU A 89 0.50 -3.54 11.38
CA LEU A 89 0.48 -3.17 12.78
C LEU A 89 0.75 -4.41 13.62
N LYS A 90 1.56 -4.23 14.66
CA LYS A 90 1.69 -5.22 15.73
C LYS A 90 0.38 -5.32 16.53
N PRO A 91 0.21 -6.37 17.36
CA PRO A 91 -0.98 -6.51 18.21
C PRO A 91 -1.24 -5.33 19.17
N ASP A 92 -0.20 -4.57 19.54
CA ASP A 92 -0.29 -3.37 20.37
C ASP A 92 -0.66 -2.10 19.57
N GLY A 93 -0.80 -2.19 18.24
CA GLY A 93 -1.08 -1.05 17.36
C GLY A 93 0.15 -0.32 16.83
N SER A 94 1.36 -0.77 17.18
CA SER A 94 2.60 -0.16 16.70
C SER A 94 2.84 -0.49 15.22
N VAL A 95 3.12 0.51 14.39
CA VAL A 95 3.43 0.32 12.97
C VAL A 95 4.75 -0.42 12.81
N GLU A 96 4.72 -1.65 12.30
CA GLU A 96 5.93 -2.48 12.07
C GLU A 96 6.44 -2.44 10.64
N ARG A 97 5.55 -2.15 9.69
CA ARG A 97 5.88 -2.07 8.29
C ARG A 97 4.89 -1.15 7.60
N LEU A 98 5.37 -0.47 6.58
CA LEU A 98 4.58 0.35 5.71
C LEU A 98 4.97 0.10 4.25
N ARG A 99 4.03 0.34 3.34
CA ARG A 99 4.25 0.31 1.89
C ARG A 99 3.41 1.42 1.25
N PHE A 100 4.01 2.15 0.32
CA PHE A 100 3.36 3.18 -0.46
C PHE A 100 3.98 3.21 -1.86
N ALA A 101 3.32 3.87 -2.81
CA ALA A 101 3.88 4.08 -4.15
C ALA A 101 5.16 4.94 -4.04
N PRO A 102 6.32 4.48 -4.54
CA PRO A 102 7.55 5.24 -4.43
C PRO A 102 7.42 6.67 -4.96
N LEU A 103 7.85 7.63 -4.17
CA LEU A 103 7.96 9.03 -4.57
C LEU A 103 9.21 9.21 -5.45
N ALA A 104 9.21 10.23 -6.31
CA ALA A 104 10.36 10.53 -7.17
C ALA A 104 11.61 10.94 -6.38
N ASP A 105 11.42 11.48 -5.17
CA ASP A 105 12.50 11.93 -4.29
C ASP A 105 12.78 10.88 -3.20
N ALA A 106 14.02 10.38 -3.15
CA ALA A 106 14.43 9.35 -2.19
C ALA A 106 14.37 9.82 -0.73
N GLN A 107 14.63 11.11 -0.46
CA GLN A 107 14.54 11.69 0.87
C GLN A 107 13.08 11.76 1.33
N ALA A 108 12.15 12.13 0.45
CA ALA A 108 10.71 12.12 0.75
C ALA A 108 10.19 10.70 1.07
N ASN A 109 10.70 9.68 0.36
CA ASN A 109 10.39 8.28 0.70
C ASN A 109 10.88 7.92 2.12
N ALA A 110 12.12 8.28 2.46
CA ALA A 110 12.69 8.01 3.78
C ALA A 110 11.98 8.79 4.90
N ASP A 111 11.69 10.07 4.68
CA ASP A 111 10.98 10.92 5.62
C ASP A 111 9.57 10.40 5.90
N LEU A 112 8.83 9.96 4.87
CA LEU A 112 7.51 9.33 5.05
C LEU A 112 7.60 8.02 5.83
N HIS A 113 8.57 7.17 5.53
CA HIS A 113 8.76 5.92 6.26
C HIS A 113 9.05 6.19 7.74
N ASP A 114 10.02 7.07 8.01
CA ASP A 114 10.46 7.39 9.36
C ASP A 114 9.42 8.17 10.18
N ALA A 115 8.56 8.95 9.54
CA ALA A 115 7.49 9.67 10.23
C ALA A 115 6.41 8.74 10.80
N LEU A 116 6.33 7.50 10.31
CA LEU A 116 5.25 6.56 10.63
C LEU A 116 5.72 5.30 11.35
N ILE A 117 6.90 4.77 11.00
CA ILE A 117 7.39 3.51 11.55
C ILE A 117 7.54 3.59 13.08
N GLY A 118 7.08 2.58 13.79
CA GLY A 118 7.15 2.50 15.25
C GLY A 118 6.15 3.37 16.01
N ARG A 119 5.42 4.28 15.36
CA ARG A 119 4.33 5.03 16.00
C ARG A 119 3.14 4.11 16.27
N ASN A 120 2.32 4.46 17.27
CA ASN A 120 1.25 3.59 17.76
C ASN A 120 -0.14 4.17 17.44
N LEU A 121 -0.99 3.37 16.80
CA LEU A 121 -2.37 3.71 16.42
C LEU A 121 -3.43 3.14 17.39
N GLY A 122 -2.99 2.58 18.51
CA GLY A 122 -3.81 1.74 19.39
C GLY A 122 -4.04 0.36 18.80
N SER A 123 -4.34 -0.63 19.64
CA SER A 123 -4.51 -2.02 19.20
C SER A 123 -5.61 -2.15 18.14
N PRO A 124 -5.34 -2.84 17.01
CA PRO A 124 -6.35 -3.08 15.99
C PRO A 124 -7.48 -3.99 16.53
N PRO A 125 -8.71 -3.85 16.01
CA PRO A 125 -9.80 -4.77 16.31
C PRO A 125 -9.43 -6.23 16.02
N LYS A 126 -10.05 -7.16 16.74
CA LYS A 126 -9.79 -8.59 16.56
C LYS A 126 -10.06 -9.03 15.11
N ALA A 127 -9.16 -9.89 14.62
CA ALA A 127 -9.19 -10.48 13.29
C ALA A 127 -9.15 -9.47 12.12
N MET A 128 -8.83 -8.20 12.38
CA MET A 128 -8.69 -7.20 11.31
C MET A 128 -7.61 -7.64 10.33
N LEU A 129 -7.94 -7.59 9.04
CA LEU A 129 -7.01 -7.95 7.97
C LEU A 129 -5.94 -6.88 7.82
N LEU A 130 -4.69 -7.32 7.69
CA LEU A 130 -3.53 -6.49 7.40
C LEU A 130 -2.93 -6.87 6.03
N PRO A 131 -2.35 -5.92 5.29
CA PRO A 131 -2.21 -4.50 5.65
C PRO A 131 -3.53 -3.73 5.63
N MET A 132 -3.65 -2.76 6.54
CA MET A 132 -4.70 -1.74 6.47
C MET A 132 -4.29 -0.69 5.45
N ARG A 133 -5.16 -0.40 4.47
CA ARG A 133 -4.90 0.61 3.43
C ARG A 133 -5.65 1.89 3.77
N ILE A 134 -4.94 3.00 3.78
CA ILE A 134 -5.48 4.33 4.02
C ILE A 134 -5.01 5.27 2.91
N ALA A 135 -5.82 6.29 2.64
CA ALA A 135 -5.44 7.40 1.78
C ALA A 135 -5.31 8.65 2.66
N VAL A 136 -4.15 9.30 2.60
CA VAL A 136 -3.88 10.51 3.39
C VAL A 136 -3.60 11.68 2.49
N LYS A 137 -4.22 12.81 2.79
CA LYS A 137 -3.99 14.06 2.09
C LYS A 137 -2.88 14.84 2.79
N ILE A 138 -1.91 15.32 2.01
CA ILE A 138 -0.87 16.21 2.51
C ILE A 138 -1.28 17.65 2.23
N GLU A 139 -1.70 18.34 3.28
CA GLU A 139 -2.01 19.76 3.22
C GLU A 139 -0.75 20.56 2.89
N PRO A 140 -0.88 21.65 2.11
CA PRO A 140 0.22 22.57 1.94
C PRO A 140 0.62 23.13 3.31
N GLY A 141 1.92 23.05 3.63
CA GLY A 141 2.45 23.83 4.75
C GLY A 141 2.10 25.31 4.51
N VAL A 142 1.60 26.00 5.55
CA VAL A 142 1.30 27.43 5.45
C VAL A 142 2.58 28.15 5.05
N GLU A 143 2.54 28.89 3.95
CA GLU A 143 3.68 29.75 3.58
C GLU A 143 3.74 30.88 4.62
N PRO A 144 4.86 31.10 5.33
CA PRO A 144 5.04 32.28 6.16
C PRO A 144 5.11 33.50 5.23
N GLY A 145 3.95 34.05 4.90
CA GLY A 145 3.77 35.13 3.93
C GLY A 145 2.33 35.28 3.40
N ALA A 146 1.46 34.28 3.59
CA ALA A 146 0.06 34.34 3.15
C ALA A 146 -0.91 35.03 4.13
N THR A 147 -0.40 35.82 5.07
CA THR A 147 -1.20 36.92 5.67
C THR A 147 -1.03 38.14 4.78
N ALA A 148 -1.89 38.25 3.77
CA ALA A 148 -2.16 39.52 3.10
C ALA A 148 -3.46 40.09 3.67
N GLU A 149 -3.27 41.12 4.50
CA GLU A 149 -4.13 42.30 4.78
C GLU A 149 -5.64 42.13 5.01
#